data_AF-A0AAN5BSX7-F1
#
_entry.id   AF-A0AAN5BSX7-F1
#
_cell.length_a   1.000
_cell.length_b   1.000
_cell.length_c   1.000
_cell.angle_alpha   90.00
_cell.angle_beta   90.00
_cell.angle_gamma   90.00
#
_symmetry.space_group_name_H-M   'P 1'
#
loop_
_entity.id
_entity.type
_entity.pdbx_description
1 polymer ?
#
loop_
_entity_poly.entity_id
_entity_poly.type
_entity_poly.pdbx_seq_one_letter_code
_entity_poly.pdbx_strand_id
1 'polypeptide(L)'
;MIPIARHSALRAVRSQLAPRAFNQSALARLLSTLAVLEQRDGKLQASSLSAIAAAQKLGGPVTAFVAGNGVKGTSAAEAAKIKGLDKVVAVDSEAYEKVRGRYR
;
A
#
# COMPACT_ATOMS: atom_id res chain seq x y z
N MET A 1 -56.37 29.83 42.47
CA MET A 1 -54.92 29.59 42.50
C MET A 1 -54.66 28.15 42.12
N ILE A 2 -54.13 27.87 40.93
CA ILE A 2 -53.42 26.64 40.46
C ILE A 2 -52.85 27.02 39.07
N PRO A 3 -51.53 26.93 38.79
CA PRO A 3 -51.06 26.92 37.42
C PRO A 3 -50.95 25.47 36.92
N ILE A 4 -51.67 25.18 35.84
CA ILE A 4 -51.55 23.94 35.07
C ILE A 4 -50.27 24.03 34.24
N ALA A 5 -49.26 23.25 34.60
CA ALA A 5 -48.02 23.21 33.85
C ALA A 5 -48.21 22.42 32.54
N ARG A 6 -48.26 23.12 31.40
CA ARG A 6 -48.18 22.51 30.07
C ARG A 6 -46.70 22.35 29.68
N HIS A 7 -46.12 21.20 29.99
CA HIS A 7 -44.80 20.83 29.48
C HIS A 7 -44.95 20.15 28.12
N SER A 8 -45.09 20.96 27.06
CA SER A 8 -44.86 20.50 25.68
C SER A 8 -43.41 20.73 25.31
N ALA A 9 -42.60 19.69 25.38
CA ALA A 9 -41.28 19.66 24.76
C ALA A 9 -41.04 18.28 24.14
N LEU A 10 -41.80 17.95 23.10
CA LEU A 10 -41.43 16.87 22.19
C LEU A 10 -40.23 17.36 21.36
N ARG A 11 -39.06 17.29 21.98
CA ARG A 11 -37.76 17.56 21.38
C ARG A 11 -37.55 16.52 20.29
N ALA A 12 -37.58 16.98 19.05
CA ALA A 12 -37.37 16.19 17.85
C ALA A 12 -36.07 15.37 17.97
N VAL A 13 -36.21 14.07 18.18
CA VAL A 13 -35.15 13.09 17.91
C VAL A 13 -35.11 12.92 16.40
N ARG A 14 -34.48 13.88 15.70
CA ARG A 14 -33.98 13.64 14.35
C ARG A 14 -32.83 12.65 14.52
N SER A 15 -33.11 11.39 14.25
CA SER A 15 -32.14 10.32 14.09
C SER A 15 -30.94 10.84 13.30
N GLN A 16 -29.81 11.01 13.99
CA GLN A 16 -28.51 11.30 13.39
C GLN A 16 -28.03 10.05 12.65
N LEU A 17 -28.69 9.71 11.54
CA LEU A 17 -28.17 8.77 10.57
C LEU A 17 -27.13 9.52 9.74
N ALA A 18 -25.98 9.80 10.36
CA ALA A 18 -24.79 10.14 9.60
C ALA A 18 -24.47 8.93 8.72
N PRO A 19 -24.40 9.07 7.38
CA PRO A 19 -23.91 7.99 6.56
C PRO A 19 -22.49 7.69 7.03
N ARG A 20 -22.26 6.46 7.51
CA ARG A 20 -20.91 5.95 7.73
C ARG A 20 -20.17 6.17 6.41
N ALA A 21 -19.20 7.08 6.40
CA ALA A 21 -18.38 7.32 5.24
C ALA A 21 -17.79 5.98 4.81
N PHE A 22 -18.30 5.43 3.70
CA PHE A 22 -17.70 4.26 3.09
C PHE A 22 -16.25 4.62 2.80
N ASN A 23 -15.33 3.78 3.28
CA ASN A 23 -13.90 4.03 3.25
C ASN A 23 -13.45 4.15 1.79
N GLN A 24 -13.35 5.37 1.27
CA GLN A 24 -13.02 5.68 -0.13
C GLN A 24 -11.65 5.10 -0.56
N SER A 25 -10.80 4.76 0.41
CA SER A 25 -9.53 4.05 0.23
C SER A 25 -9.64 2.68 -0.43
N ALA A 26 -10.79 1.99 -0.30
CA ALA A 26 -10.98 0.69 -0.96
C ALA A 26 -11.17 0.84 -2.48
N LEU A 27 -11.87 1.90 -2.92
CA LEU A 27 -12.08 2.21 -4.34
C LEU A 27 -10.82 2.78 -5.01
N ALA A 28 -9.95 3.47 -4.25
CA ALA A 28 -8.67 3.96 -4.76
C ALA A 28 -7.66 2.84 -5.13
N ARG A 29 -7.90 1.59 -4.70
CA ARG A 29 -7.02 0.43 -5.00
C ARG A 29 -7.45 -0.37 -6.22
N LEU A 30 -8.56 -0.02 -6.88
CA LEU A 30 -9.14 -0.82 -7.98
C LEU A 30 -8.17 -1.10 -9.14
N LEU A 31 -7.11 -0.30 -9.29
CA LEU A 31 -6.06 -0.53 -10.30
C LEU A 31 -4.63 -0.37 -9.75
N SER A 32 -4.41 -0.44 -8.43
CA SER A 32 -3.05 -0.32 -7.88
C SER A 32 -2.27 -1.61 -8.08
N THR A 33 -1.06 -1.50 -8.65
CA THR A 33 -0.19 -2.64 -8.94
C THR A 33 0.98 -2.67 -7.96
N LEU A 34 1.29 -3.87 -7.45
CA LEU A 34 2.45 -4.10 -6.59
C LEU A 34 3.47 -4.95 -7.36
N ALA A 35 4.57 -4.34 -7.76
CA ALA A 35 5.67 -5.00 -8.47
C ALA A 35 6.70 -5.50 -7.44
N VAL A 36 6.76 -6.82 -7.25
CA VAL A 36 7.79 -7.46 -6.43
C VAL A 36 9.07 -7.54 -7.26
N LEU A 37 10.13 -6.90 -6.78
CA LEU A 37 11.41 -6.85 -7.47
C LEU A 37 12.36 -7.87 -6.85
N GLU A 38 12.81 -8.80 -7.68
CA GLU A 38 13.87 -9.72 -7.33
C GLU A 38 15.21 -8.97 -7.33
N GLN A 39 15.99 -9.22 -6.29
CA GLN A 39 17.37 -8.80 -6.18
C GLN A 39 18.27 -10.01 -5.91
N ARG A 40 19.49 -9.97 -6.45
CA ARG A 40 20.48 -11.00 -6.28
C ARG A 40 21.84 -10.36 -6.03
N ASP A 41 22.49 -10.76 -4.94
CA ASP A 41 23.79 -10.23 -4.51
C ASP A 41 23.78 -8.68 -4.40
N GLY A 42 22.67 -8.12 -3.93
CA GLY A 42 22.46 -6.67 -3.80
C GLY A 42 22.14 -5.93 -5.11
N LYS A 43 22.04 -6.62 -6.26
CA LYS A 43 21.70 -6.00 -7.56
C LYS A 43 20.29 -6.37 -8.00
N LEU A 44 19.60 -5.42 -8.63
CA LEU A 44 18.28 -5.69 -9.18
C LEU A 44 18.37 -6.63 -10.39
N GLN A 45 17.51 -7.65 -10.44
CA GLN A 45 17.47 -8.55 -11.60
C GLN A 45 16.75 -7.92 -12.79
N ALA A 46 17.22 -8.20 -14.01
CA ALA A 46 16.61 -7.66 -15.24
C ALA A 46 15.16 -8.13 -15.47
N SER A 47 14.80 -9.33 -14.98
CA SER A 47 13.42 -9.83 -14.99
C SER A 47 12.45 -8.90 -14.25
N SER A 48 12.93 -8.26 -13.18
CA SER A 48 12.16 -7.28 -12.39
C SER A 48 11.81 -6.03 -13.20
N LEU A 49 12.64 -5.63 -14.18
CA LEU A 49 12.34 -4.49 -15.06
C LEU A 49 11.16 -4.78 -15.99
N SER A 50 11.07 -6.01 -16.51
CA SER A 50 9.93 -6.45 -17.32
C SER A 50 8.62 -6.43 -16.54
N ALA A 51 8.66 -6.78 -15.24
CA ALA A 51 7.50 -6.70 -14.36
C ALA A 51 7.03 -5.25 -14.16
N ILE A 52 7.96 -4.30 -14.00
CA ILE A 52 7.63 -2.87 -13.92
C ILE A 52 7.02 -2.37 -15.23
N ALA A 53 7.60 -2.74 -16.38
CA ALA A 53 7.07 -2.35 -17.68
C ALA A 53 5.65 -2.90 -17.92
N ALA A 54 5.37 -4.12 -17.48
CA ALA A 54 4.01 -4.69 -17.53
C ALA A 54 3.06 -3.94 -16.58
N ALA A 55 3.49 -3.62 -15.37
CA ALA A 55 2.71 -2.86 -14.41
C ALA A 55 2.34 -1.46 -14.93
N GLN A 56 3.26 -0.79 -15.63
CA GLN A 56 2.99 0.48 -16.29
C GLN A 56 1.93 0.39 -17.38
N LYS A 57 1.92 -0.72 -18.16
CA LYS A 57 0.89 -0.95 -19.18
C LYS A 57 -0.52 -1.13 -18.60
N LEU A 58 -0.63 -1.50 -17.33
CA LEU A 58 -1.93 -1.58 -16.65
C LEU A 58 -2.53 -0.19 -16.37
N GLY A 59 -1.75 0.89 -16.48
CA GLY A 59 -2.25 2.26 -16.44
C GLY A 59 -2.72 2.75 -15.07
N GLY A 60 -2.45 1.98 -14.01
CA GLY A 60 -2.70 2.36 -12.62
C GLY A 60 -1.40 2.62 -11.85
N PRO A 61 -1.49 3.05 -10.58
CA PRO A 61 -0.32 3.39 -9.80
C PRO A 61 0.53 2.15 -9.52
N VAL A 62 1.86 2.29 -9.62
CA VAL A 62 2.82 1.19 -9.48
C VAL A 62 3.64 1.36 -8.21
N THR A 63 3.50 0.43 -7.28
CA THR A 63 4.33 0.33 -6.07
C THR A 63 5.35 -0.78 -6.24
N ALA A 64 6.63 -0.44 -6.20
CA ALA A 64 7.72 -1.41 -6.17
C ALA A 64 7.99 -1.91 -4.75
N PHE A 65 8.27 -3.19 -4.60
CA PHE A 65 8.66 -3.82 -3.33
C PHE A 65 10.00 -4.55 -3.50
N VAL A 66 10.99 -4.19 -2.69
CA VAL A 66 12.31 -4.81 -2.67
C VAL A 66 12.59 -5.29 -1.24
N ALA A 67 12.96 -6.56 -1.07
CA ALA A 67 13.29 -7.14 0.23
C ALA A 67 14.61 -7.90 0.23
N GLY A 68 15.36 -7.79 1.32
CA GLY A 68 16.61 -8.52 1.57
C GLY A 68 17.65 -7.68 2.30
N ASN A 69 18.86 -8.21 2.41
CA ASN A 69 19.90 -7.60 3.21
C ASN A 69 20.55 -6.43 2.44
N GLY A 70 20.59 -5.24 3.03
CA GLY A 70 21.24 -4.06 2.45
C GLY A 70 20.50 -3.41 1.29
N VAL A 71 19.23 -3.76 1.06
CA VAL A 71 18.44 -3.29 -0.10
C VAL A 71 18.26 -1.80 -0.19
N LYS A 72 18.26 -1.10 0.96
CA LYS A 72 18.03 0.35 1.02
C LYS A 72 19.09 1.13 0.25
N GLY A 73 20.34 0.66 0.23
CA GLY A 73 21.46 1.36 -0.39
C GLY A 73 21.71 0.98 -1.86
N THR A 74 21.28 -0.21 -2.28
CA THR A 74 21.61 -0.76 -3.60
C THR A 74 20.37 -0.88 -4.49
N SER A 75 19.61 -1.95 -4.33
CA SER A 75 18.55 -2.34 -5.27
C SER A 75 17.31 -1.43 -5.16
N ALA A 76 17.03 -0.88 -3.97
CA ALA A 76 15.98 0.13 -3.82
C ALA A 76 16.36 1.48 -4.46
N ALA A 77 17.63 1.87 -4.41
CA ALA A 77 18.13 3.08 -5.08
C ALA A 77 18.14 2.93 -6.60
N GLU A 78 18.43 1.73 -7.11
CA GLU A 78 18.26 1.37 -8.53
C GLU A 78 16.79 1.42 -8.93
N ALA A 79 15.90 0.83 -8.14
CA ALA A 79 14.46 0.86 -8.38
C ALA A 79 13.90 2.28 -8.36
N ALA A 80 14.34 3.15 -7.44
CA ALA A 80 13.88 4.53 -7.34
C ALA A 80 14.21 5.39 -8.59
N LYS A 81 15.19 4.99 -9.40
CA LYS A 81 15.54 5.67 -10.66
C LYS A 81 14.64 5.25 -11.83
N ILE A 82 13.86 4.18 -11.67
CA ILE A 82 12.99 3.66 -12.72
C ILE A 82 11.78 4.58 -12.86
N LYS A 83 11.66 5.20 -14.05
CA LYS A 83 10.53 6.07 -14.38
C LYS A 83 9.23 5.28 -14.34
N GLY A 84 8.17 5.85 -13.77
CA GLY A 84 6.83 5.25 -13.71
C GLY A 84 6.54 4.40 -12.47
N LEU A 85 7.33 4.55 -11.41
CA LEU A 85 7.01 4.03 -10.08
C LEU A 85 6.50 5.18 -9.20
N ASP A 86 5.37 4.96 -8.52
CA ASP A 86 4.82 5.92 -7.55
C ASP A 86 5.49 5.80 -6.19
N LYS A 87 5.79 4.57 -5.79
CA LYS A 87 6.34 4.26 -4.47
C LYS A 87 7.33 3.10 -4.55
N VAL A 88 8.39 3.18 -3.76
CA VAL A 88 9.35 2.09 -3.57
C VAL A 88 9.38 1.74 -2.09
N VAL A 89 9.00 0.51 -1.76
CA VAL A 89 9.05 -0.04 -0.41
C VAL A 89 10.28 -0.92 -0.30
N ALA A 90 11.23 -0.51 0.54
CA ALA A 90 12.46 -1.25 0.80
C ALA A 90 12.40 -1.89 2.18
N VAL A 91 12.43 -3.22 2.23
CA VAL A 91 12.43 -3.99 3.48
C VAL A 91 13.83 -4.59 3.67
N ASP A 92 14.56 -3.99 4.60
CA ASP A 92 15.91 -4.43 4.96
C ASP A 92 15.81 -5.46 6.07
N SER A 93 16.12 -6.72 5.76
CA SER A 93 16.13 -7.80 6.74
C SER A 93 16.94 -8.99 6.21
N GLU A 94 17.79 -9.52 7.06
CA GLU A 94 18.62 -10.71 6.80
C GLU A 94 17.80 -11.98 6.61
N ALA A 95 16.55 -12.01 7.11
CA ALA A 95 15.67 -13.18 6.97
C ALA A 95 15.27 -13.48 5.50
N TYR A 96 15.39 -12.50 4.60
CA TYR A 96 15.08 -12.67 3.18
C TYR A 96 16.30 -13.02 2.35
N GLU A 97 17.49 -13.13 2.97
CA GLU A 97 18.63 -13.70 2.26
C GLU A 97 18.41 -15.18 1.98
N LYS A 98 19.04 -15.65 0.90
CA LYS A 98 18.95 -17.06 0.54
C LYS A 98 19.59 -17.87 1.65
N VAL A 99 18.76 -18.49 2.49
CA VAL A 99 19.20 -19.53 3.42
C VAL A 99 19.82 -20.61 2.55
N ARG A 100 21.15 -20.66 2.49
CA ARG A 100 21.88 -21.77 1.90
C ARG A 100 21.48 -23.01 2.69
N GLY A 101 20.53 -23.74 2.13
CA GLY A 101 19.99 -24.94 2.74
C GLY A 101 21.12 -25.89 3.05
N ARG A 102 21.20 -26.28 4.32
CA ARG A 102 21.82 -27.50 4.83
C ARG A 102 21.10 -28.73 4.26
N TYR A 103 21.08 -28.87 2.95
CA TYR A 103 20.72 -30.12 2.29
C TYR A 103 21.90 -30.51 1.40
N ARG A 104 22.62 -31.49 1.94
CA ARG A 104 23.50 -32.40 1.23
C ARG A 104 22.82 -32.96 -0.02
#